data_AF-A0A959UGS3-F1
#
_entry.id   AF-A0A959UGS3-F1
#
_cell.length_a   1.000
_cell.length_b   1.000
_cell.length_c   1.000
_cell.angle_alpha   90.00
_cell.angle_beta   90.00
_cell.angle_gamma   90.00
#
_symmetry.space_group_name_H-M   'P 1'
#
loop_
_entity.id
_entity.type
_entity.pdbx_description
1 polymer ?
#
loop_
_entity_poly.entity_id
_entity_poly.type
_entity_poly.pdbx_seq_one_letter_code
_entity_poly.pdbx_strand_id
1 'polypeptide(L)'
;MNLRSLFVFFVLIVVLISCSTEKKENNPLHGNWAFLDRFGNYNEAWFGDSLYATYNKFNKRSPNFRYEIKNDSLYSNLDKRKKGLNRIAKLTWLDDGRVILNTEFVRDTLQRINTNGVKLGNAHPTKDTTGYSEAFSKRYEEFLISKGIISREEMQEFKNSKRIPEDIKEKIKSNNP
;
A
#
# COMPACT_ATOMS: atom_id res chain seq x y z
N MET A 1 -37.68 43.06 -7.08
CA MET A 1 -36.47 42.56 -6.40
C MET A 1 -35.32 43.47 -6.77
N ASN A 2 -34.73 44.21 -5.83
CA ASN A 2 -33.73 45.25 -6.15
C ASN A 2 -32.40 44.62 -6.60
N LEU A 3 -31.73 45.24 -7.58
CA LEU A 3 -30.48 44.79 -8.18
C LEU A 3 -29.37 44.50 -7.13
N ARG A 4 -29.36 45.29 -6.04
CA ARG A 4 -28.47 45.09 -4.88
C ARG A 4 -28.73 43.77 -4.14
N SER A 5 -30.01 43.37 -4.01
CA SER A 5 -30.38 42.11 -3.36
C SER A 5 -30.01 40.90 -4.21
N LEU A 6 -30.04 41.04 -5.54
CA LEU A 6 -29.61 40.00 -6.48
C LEU A 6 -28.09 39.78 -6.40
N PHE A 7 -27.33 40.87 -6.31
CA PHE A 7 -25.87 40.84 -6.24
C PHE A 7 -25.38 40.19 -4.93
N VAL A 8 -25.97 40.56 -3.78
CA VAL A 8 -25.63 39.95 -2.49
C VAL A 8 -25.92 38.46 -2.47
N PHE A 9 -27.04 38.04 -3.07
CA PHE A 9 -27.39 36.63 -3.19
C PHE A 9 -26.41 35.84 -4.08
N PHE A 10 -25.98 36.44 -5.19
CA PHE A 10 -24.98 35.84 -6.08
C PHE A 10 -23.62 35.68 -5.39
N VAL A 11 -23.17 36.69 -4.63
CA VAL A 11 -21.92 36.63 -3.86
C VAL A 11 -22.00 35.54 -2.78
N LEU A 12 -23.13 35.42 -2.07
CA LEU A 12 -23.35 34.36 -1.08
C LEU A 12 -23.31 32.97 -1.70
N ILE A 13 -23.92 32.76 -2.88
CA ILE A 13 -23.86 31.50 -3.61
C ILE A 13 -22.41 31.19 -4.03
N VAL A 14 -21.66 32.15 -4.56
CA VAL A 14 -20.26 31.94 -4.95
C VAL A 14 -19.37 31.62 -3.75
N VAL A 15 -19.59 32.26 -2.60
CA VAL A 15 -18.87 31.95 -1.35
C VAL A 15 -19.24 30.55 -0.83
N LEU A 16 -20.52 30.16 -0.89
CA LEU A 16 -20.97 28.82 -0.49
C LEU A 16 -20.41 27.73 -1.43
N ILE A 17 -20.36 27.96 -2.74
CA ILE A 17 -19.77 27.03 -3.71
C ILE A 17 -18.25 26.95 -3.53
N SER A 18 -17.59 28.07 -3.21
CA SER A 18 -16.14 28.13 -3.00
C SER A 18 -15.71 27.44 -1.69
N CYS A 19 -16.57 27.45 -0.65
CA CYS A 19 -16.35 26.67 0.58
C CYS A 19 -16.79 25.20 0.48
N SER A 20 -17.59 24.83 -0.52
CA SER A 20 -18.09 23.45 -0.72
C SER A 20 -17.14 22.57 -1.54
N THR A 21 -16.05 23.10 -2.06
CA THR A 21 -14.98 22.26 -2.62
C THR A 21 -14.11 21.77 -1.49
N GLU A 22 -14.63 20.82 -0.71
CA GLU A 22 -13.76 19.86 -0.02
C GLU A 22 -12.83 19.31 -1.11
N LYS A 23 -11.57 19.77 -1.11
CA LYS A 23 -10.52 19.07 -1.84
C LYS A 23 -10.65 17.64 -1.36
N LYS A 24 -11.05 16.71 -2.24
CA LYS A 24 -10.83 15.29 -1.99
C LYS A 24 -9.40 15.20 -1.51
N GLU A 25 -9.19 14.93 -0.22
CA GLU A 25 -7.86 14.68 0.30
C GLU A 25 -7.30 13.57 -0.57
N ASN A 26 -6.30 13.92 -1.39
CA ASN A 26 -5.65 12.94 -2.24
C ASN A 26 -5.11 11.89 -1.28
N ASN A 27 -5.70 10.69 -1.32
CA ASN A 27 -5.30 9.59 -0.48
C ASN A 27 -3.78 9.37 -0.66
N PRO A 28 -2.96 9.67 0.35
CA PRO A 28 -1.50 9.65 0.19
C PRO A 28 -0.97 8.22 0.05
N LEU A 29 -1.75 7.21 0.49
CA LEU A 29 -1.42 5.81 0.27
C LEU A 29 -1.86 5.31 -1.10
N HIS A 30 -2.56 6.09 -1.94
CA HIS A 30 -3.10 5.57 -3.20
C HIS A 30 -1.98 4.94 -4.05
N GLY A 31 -2.15 3.65 -4.41
CA GLY A 31 -1.22 2.91 -5.24
C GLY A 31 -0.80 1.54 -4.67
N ASN A 32 0.34 1.05 -5.16
CA ASN A 32 0.88 -0.28 -4.89
C ASN A 32 2.06 -0.20 -3.93
N TRP A 33 2.05 -1.07 -2.92
CA TRP A 33 3.05 -1.11 -1.85
C TRP A 33 3.49 -2.55 -1.59
N ALA A 34 4.66 -2.71 -1.01
CA ALA A 34 5.24 -3.96 -0.58
C ALA A 34 5.66 -3.88 0.89
N PHE A 35 5.59 -5.00 1.60
CA PHE A 35 6.00 -5.11 3.00
C PHE A 35 6.32 -6.55 3.37
N LEU A 36 6.97 -6.72 4.51
CA LEU A 36 7.08 -8.01 5.19
C LEU A 36 5.98 -8.14 6.24
N ASP A 37 5.28 -9.27 6.28
CA ASP A 37 4.39 -9.59 7.39
C ASP A 37 5.19 -9.93 8.66
N ARG A 38 4.50 -10.17 9.77
CA ARG A 38 5.13 -10.54 11.06
C ARG A 38 6.00 -11.80 11.03
N PHE A 39 5.96 -12.58 9.95
CA PHE A 39 6.73 -13.81 9.79
C PHE A 39 7.88 -13.66 8.79
N GLY A 40 8.08 -12.45 8.23
CA GLY A 40 9.08 -12.21 7.19
C GLY A 40 8.62 -12.63 5.80
N ASN A 41 7.32 -12.89 5.59
CA ASN A 41 6.83 -13.17 4.24
C ASN A 41 6.60 -11.86 3.49
N TYR A 42 7.08 -11.82 2.26
CA TYR A 42 6.79 -10.72 1.34
C TYR A 42 5.32 -10.71 0.93
N ASN A 43 4.70 -9.54 1.09
CA ASN A 43 3.33 -9.26 0.75
C ASN A 43 3.25 -7.95 -0.03
N GLU A 44 2.22 -7.84 -0.85
CA GLU A 44 1.93 -6.65 -1.64
C GLU A 44 0.57 -6.09 -1.21
N ALA A 45 0.44 -4.78 -1.19
CA ALA A 45 -0.79 -4.08 -0.84
C ALA A 45 -1.19 -3.14 -1.97
N TRP A 46 -2.49 -3.09 -2.26
CA TRP A 46 -3.10 -2.05 -3.07
C TRP A 46 -4.02 -1.20 -2.21
N PHE A 47 -3.80 0.11 -2.28
CA PHE A 47 -4.62 1.12 -1.65
C PHE A 47 -5.34 1.90 -2.76
N GLY A 48 -6.63 1.62 -2.95
CA GLY A 48 -7.53 2.45 -3.77
C GLY A 48 -8.11 3.61 -2.97
N ASP A 49 -9.07 4.35 -3.54
CA ASP A 49 -9.62 5.55 -2.88
C ASP A 49 -10.27 5.29 -1.51
N SER A 50 -10.85 4.10 -1.32
CA SER A 50 -11.48 3.71 -0.05
C SER A 50 -11.42 2.21 0.23
N LEU A 51 -10.63 1.46 -0.56
CA LEU A 51 -10.55 0.01 -0.51
C LEU A 51 -9.08 -0.42 -0.43
N TYR A 52 -8.77 -1.21 0.57
CA TYR A 52 -7.48 -1.86 0.73
C TYR A 52 -7.58 -3.31 0.27
N ALA A 53 -6.54 -3.79 -0.39
CA ALA A 53 -6.35 -5.19 -0.72
C ALA A 53 -4.90 -5.61 -0.49
N THR A 54 -4.70 -6.88 -0.16
CA THR A 54 -3.36 -7.50 -0.11
C THR A 54 -3.20 -8.55 -1.19
N TYR A 55 -1.97 -8.97 -1.46
CA TYR A 55 -1.64 -10.05 -2.37
C TYR A 55 -0.39 -10.76 -1.85
N ASN A 56 -0.38 -12.08 -1.92
CA ASN A 56 0.81 -12.89 -1.64
C ASN A 56 1.03 -13.91 -2.75
N LYS A 57 2.14 -14.66 -2.67
CA LYS A 57 2.56 -15.59 -3.73
C LYS A 57 1.57 -16.72 -3.98
N PHE A 58 0.82 -17.15 -2.96
CA PHE A 58 0.11 -18.43 -2.98
C PHE A 58 -1.39 -18.37 -2.73
N ASN A 59 -1.97 -17.22 -2.35
CA ASN A 59 -3.34 -17.18 -1.85
C ASN A 59 -4.21 -16.06 -2.44
N LYS A 60 -5.43 -16.48 -2.82
CA LYS A 60 -6.58 -15.64 -3.22
C LYS A 60 -7.26 -14.97 -2.01
N ARG A 61 -6.74 -15.19 -0.79
CA ARG A 61 -7.31 -14.72 0.48
C ARG A 61 -6.43 -13.64 1.07
N SER A 62 -6.87 -12.43 0.81
CA SER A 62 -6.27 -11.21 1.31
C SER A 62 -7.34 -10.43 2.02
N PRO A 63 -7.08 -9.88 3.23
CA PRO A 63 -8.01 -8.95 3.84
C PRO A 63 -8.29 -7.82 2.84
N ASN A 64 -9.55 -7.76 2.39
CA ASN A 64 -10.12 -6.62 1.70
C ASN A 64 -11.03 -5.90 2.69
N PHE A 65 -10.70 -4.65 2.97
CA PHE A 65 -11.48 -3.83 3.89
C PHE A 65 -11.61 -2.41 3.39
N ARG A 66 -12.68 -1.76 3.83
CA ARG A 66 -12.84 -0.33 3.59
C ARG A 66 -11.98 0.42 4.58
N TYR A 67 -11.37 1.49 4.11
CA TYR A 67 -10.57 2.35 4.97
C TYR A 67 -10.78 3.80 4.63
N GLU A 68 -10.33 4.64 5.55
CA GLU A 68 -10.24 6.08 5.40
C GLU A 68 -8.93 6.55 6.03
N ILE A 69 -8.35 7.61 5.47
CA ILE A 69 -7.20 8.29 6.08
C ILE A 69 -7.65 9.64 6.59
N LYS A 70 -7.35 9.93 7.86
CA LYS A 70 -7.61 11.24 8.48
C LYS A 70 -6.48 11.56 9.44
N ASN A 71 -5.84 12.74 9.31
CA ASN A 71 -4.79 13.20 10.23
C ASN A 71 -3.66 12.17 10.43
N ASP A 72 -3.07 11.66 9.33
CA ASP A 72 -2.09 10.56 9.32
C ASP A 72 -2.57 9.28 10.05
N SER A 73 -3.88 9.18 10.23
CA SER A 73 -4.67 8.10 10.79
C SER A 73 -5.12 7.07 9.77
N LEU A 74 -4.78 5.78 9.86
CA LEU A 74 -5.53 4.76 9.09
C LEU A 74 -6.73 4.30 9.91
N TYR A 75 -7.94 4.47 9.36
CA TYR A 75 -9.20 4.02 9.94
C TYR A 75 -9.81 2.91 9.09
N SER A 76 -10.38 1.88 9.72
CA SER A 76 -10.98 0.74 9.00
C SER A 76 -12.16 0.14 9.75
N ASN A 77 -13.03 -0.55 9.02
CA ASN A 77 -14.15 -1.33 9.55
C ASN A 77 -13.81 -2.82 9.72
N LEU A 78 -12.53 -3.15 9.83
CA LEU A 78 -12.05 -4.52 9.87
C LEU A 78 -12.61 -5.32 11.06
N ASP A 79 -12.76 -4.69 12.22
CA ASP A 79 -13.49 -5.28 13.35
C ASP A 79 -15.00 -5.14 13.14
N LYS A 80 -15.61 -6.16 12.55
CA LYS A 80 -17.06 -6.22 12.27
C LYS A 80 -17.93 -6.12 13.53
N ARG A 81 -17.38 -6.30 14.73
CA ARG A 81 -18.11 -6.17 15.99
C ARG A 81 -18.32 -4.72 16.40
N LYS A 82 -17.53 -3.79 15.86
CA LYS A 82 -17.63 -2.35 16.13
C LYS A 82 -18.41 -1.68 15.01
N LYS A 83 -19.44 -0.90 15.38
CA LYS A 83 -20.16 -0.08 14.39
C LYS A 83 -19.29 1.12 14.03
N GLY A 84 -18.84 1.18 12.77
CA GLY A 84 -18.11 2.33 12.20
C GLY A 84 -16.62 2.11 11.96
N LEU A 85 -15.97 3.12 11.39
CA LEU A 85 -14.53 3.15 11.14
C LEU A 85 -13.77 3.42 12.44
N ASN A 86 -12.84 2.54 12.80
CA ASN A 86 -11.98 2.70 13.96
C ASN A 86 -10.54 2.93 13.52
N ARG A 87 -9.81 3.73 14.27
CA ARG A 87 -8.37 3.92 14.04
C ARG A 87 -7.66 2.59 14.25
N ILE A 88 -6.98 2.10 13.23
CA ILE A 88 -6.22 0.84 13.26
C ILE A 88 -4.71 1.05 13.23
N ALA A 89 -4.22 2.21 12.77
CA ALA A 89 -2.79 2.53 12.78
C ALA A 89 -2.52 4.03 12.65
N LYS A 90 -1.31 4.46 13.05
CA LYS A 90 -0.71 5.75 12.68
C LYS A 90 0.17 5.55 11.45
N LEU A 91 0.11 6.49 10.50
CA LEU A 91 1.05 6.62 9.39
C LEU A 91 2.23 7.46 9.87
N THR A 92 3.44 6.91 9.75
CA THR A 92 4.67 7.67 9.99
C THR A 92 5.49 7.64 8.70
N TRP A 93 5.44 8.75 7.96
CA TRP A 93 6.14 8.90 6.70
C TRP A 93 7.65 9.04 6.93
N LEU A 94 8.43 8.26 6.20
CA LEU A 94 9.88 8.42 6.13
C LEU A 94 10.26 9.25 4.91
N ASP A 95 9.57 9.03 3.80
CA ASP A 95 9.63 9.80 2.54
C ASP A 95 8.43 9.44 1.63
N ASP A 96 8.38 9.99 0.42
CA ASP A 96 7.31 9.78 -0.56
C ASP A 96 7.12 8.31 -0.99
N GLY A 97 8.12 7.46 -0.78
CA GLY A 97 8.11 6.05 -1.14
C GLY A 97 8.04 5.10 0.06
N ARG A 98 8.09 5.61 1.30
CA ARG A 98 8.21 4.77 2.51
C ARG A 98 7.38 5.32 3.67
N VAL A 99 6.54 4.45 4.22
CA VAL A 99 5.69 4.79 5.37
C VAL A 99 5.62 3.62 6.33
N ILE A 100 5.81 3.90 7.61
CA ILE A 100 5.62 2.92 8.68
C ILE A 100 4.12 2.84 8.98
N LEU A 101 3.56 1.64 8.84
CA LEU A 101 2.17 1.34 9.10
C LEU A 101 2.08 0.12 10.04
N ASN A 102 1.81 0.37 11.31
CA ASN A 102 1.70 -0.68 12.32
C ASN A 102 0.24 -1.10 12.51
N THR A 103 -0.16 -2.17 11.84
CA THR A 103 -1.46 -2.85 11.97
C THR A 103 -1.24 -4.29 12.45
N GLU A 104 -2.31 -5.09 12.53
CA GLU A 104 -2.17 -6.53 12.80
C GLU A 104 -1.59 -7.32 11.61
N PHE A 105 -1.62 -6.76 10.39
CA PHE A 105 -1.16 -7.41 9.15
C PHE A 105 0.18 -6.87 8.66
N VAL A 106 0.39 -5.57 8.82
CA VAL A 106 1.60 -4.84 8.45
C VAL A 106 2.31 -4.47 9.74
N ARG A 107 3.53 -4.97 9.95
CA ARG A 107 4.39 -4.61 11.09
C ARG A 107 5.72 -3.98 10.67
N ASP A 108 5.83 -3.67 9.39
CA ASP A 108 7.04 -3.12 8.78
C ASP A 108 6.68 -1.86 7.99
N THR A 109 7.72 -1.19 7.49
CA THR A 109 7.66 -0.10 6.54
C THR A 109 7.05 -0.60 5.23
N LEU A 110 5.90 -0.03 4.86
CA LEU A 110 5.38 -0.10 3.50
C LEU A 110 6.33 0.62 2.57
N GLN A 111 6.71 -0.04 1.48
CA GLN A 111 7.57 0.52 0.46
C GLN A 111 6.85 0.55 -0.88
N ARG A 112 6.90 1.70 -1.55
CA ARG A 112 6.18 1.92 -2.81
C ARG A 112 6.76 1.05 -3.91
N ILE A 113 5.90 0.33 -4.62
CA ILE A 113 6.31 -0.50 -5.75
C ILE A 113 6.49 0.42 -6.97
N ASN A 114 7.74 0.77 -7.27
CA ASN A 114 8.15 1.59 -8.41
C ASN A 114 8.71 0.75 -9.57
N THR A 115 8.07 -0.39 -9.89
CA THR A 115 8.49 -1.20 -11.03
C THR A 115 7.87 -0.69 -12.33
N ASN A 116 8.68 -0.05 -13.17
CA ASN A 116 8.33 0.31 -14.55
C ASN A 116 7.67 -0.90 -15.26
N GLY A 117 6.36 -0.85 -15.45
CA GLY A 117 5.58 -1.85 -16.19
C GLY A 117 5.02 -3.04 -15.40
N VAL A 118 5.33 -3.20 -14.10
CA VAL A 118 4.80 -4.32 -13.31
C VAL A 118 3.84 -3.79 -12.23
N LYS A 119 2.57 -3.60 -12.59
CA LYS A 119 1.53 -3.19 -11.65
C LYS A 119 0.86 -4.42 -11.02
N LEU A 120 0.41 -4.29 -9.77
CA LEU A 120 -0.46 -5.28 -9.15
C LEU A 120 -1.71 -5.47 -10.04
N GLY A 121 -2.06 -6.71 -10.34
CA GLY A 121 -3.20 -7.05 -11.19
C GLY A 121 -2.93 -7.18 -12.69
N ASN A 122 -1.70 -6.92 -13.19
CA ASN A 122 -1.36 -7.15 -14.60
C ASN A 122 -1.49 -8.63 -15.03
N ALA A 123 -1.39 -9.56 -14.08
CA ALA A 123 -1.68 -10.97 -14.26
C ALA A 123 -2.60 -11.44 -13.13
N HIS A 124 -3.59 -12.28 -13.45
CA HIS A 124 -4.53 -12.79 -12.47
C HIS A 124 -3.97 -14.08 -11.85
N PRO A 125 -3.91 -14.23 -10.52
CA PRO A 125 -3.29 -15.38 -9.83
C PRO A 125 -3.95 -16.74 -10.12
N THR A 126 -4.96 -16.79 -10.97
CA THR A 126 -5.72 -17.99 -11.33
C THR A 126 -5.97 -18.13 -12.82
N LYS A 127 -5.83 -17.06 -13.60
CA LYS A 127 -6.01 -17.09 -15.07
C LYS A 127 -4.66 -17.10 -15.79
N ASP A 128 -3.66 -16.50 -15.17
CA ASP A 128 -2.27 -16.48 -15.64
C ASP A 128 -1.34 -16.65 -14.43
N THR A 129 -1.27 -17.89 -13.94
CA THR A 129 -0.50 -18.24 -12.75
C THR A 129 1.00 -18.05 -12.97
N THR A 130 1.49 -18.34 -14.17
CA THR A 130 2.91 -18.21 -14.52
C THR A 130 3.31 -16.74 -14.58
N GLY A 131 2.60 -15.92 -15.36
CA GLY A 131 2.88 -14.49 -15.45
C GLY A 131 2.70 -13.78 -14.11
N TYR A 132 1.73 -14.19 -13.30
CA TYR A 132 1.60 -13.69 -11.92
C TYR A 132 2.81 -14.04 -11.06
N SER A 133 3.25 -15.30 -11.06
CA SER A 133 4.39 -15.76 -10.26
C SER A 133 5.70 -15.10 -10.68
N GLU A 134 5.93 -14.93 -11.98
CA GLU A 134 7.12 -14.24 -12.52
C GLU A 134 7.12 -12.76 -12.12
N ALA A 135 6.00 -12.07 -12.31
CA ALA A 135 5.85 -10.67 -11.96
C ALA A 135 6.00 -10.44 -10.44
N PHE A 136 5.42 -11.33 -9.62
CA PHE A 136 5.56 -11.31 -8.17
C PHE A 136 7.00 -11.54 -7.74
N SER A 137 7.68 -12.53 -8.33
CA SER A 137 9.08 -12.82 -8.02
C SER A 137 9.98 -11.64 -8.35
N LYS A 138 9.79 -11.00 -9.52
CA LYS A 138 10.55 -9.79 -9.90
C LYS A 138 10.37 -8.64 -8.92
N ARG A 139 9.15 -8.40 -8.42
CA ARG A 139 8.89 -7.34 -7.43
C ARG A 139 9.50 -7.68 -6.07
N TYR A 140 9.46 -8.95 -5.67
CA TYR A 140 10.12 -9.41 -4.46
C TYR A 140 11.64 -9.21 -4.51
N GLU A 141 12.29 -9.52 -5.64
CA GLU A 141 13.72 -9.28 -5.84
C GLU A 141 14.07 -7.80 -5.69
N GLU A 142 13.37 -6.91 -6.41
CA GLU A 142 13.59 -5.47 -6.30
C GLU A 142 13.31 -4.94 -4.88
N PHE A 143 12.33 -5.51 -4.18
CA PHE A 143 12.06 -5.16 -2.78
C PHE A 143 13.25 -5.51 -1.89
N LEU A 144 13.78 -6.74 -1.97
CA LEU A 144 14.94 -7.16 -1.18
C LEU A 144 16.17 -6.27 -1.46
N ILE A 145 16.41 -5.94 -2.72
CA ILE A 145 17.49 -5.03 -3.14
C ILE A 145 17.27 -3.63 -2.55
N SER A 146 16.06 -3.09 -2.67
CA SER A 146 15.74 -1.75 -2.19
C SER A 146 15.81 -1.61 -0.67
N LYS A 147 15.63 -2.71 0.07
CA LYS A 147 15.81 -2.79 1.52
C LYS A 147 17.28 -3.01 1.91
N GLY A 148 18.18 -3.24 0.95
CA GLY A 148 19.58 -3.56 1.20
C GLY A 148 19.79 -4.93 1.85
N ILE A 149 18.80 -5.83 1.75
CA ILE A 149 18.90 -7.20 2.30
C ILE A 149 19.85 -8.03 1.44
N ILE A 150 19.83 -7.78 0.13
CA ILE A 150 20.71 -8.40 -0.87
C ILE A 150 21.17 -7.33 -1.87
N SER A 151 22.32 -7.55 -2.50
CA SER A 151 22.81 -6.78 -3.65
C SER A 151 22.28 -7.33 -4.98
N ARG A 152 22.46 -6.57 -6.07
CA ARG A 152 22.10 -7.02 -7.43
C ARG A 152 23.01 -8.16 -7.88
N GLU A 153 24.27 -8.11 -7.48
CA GLU A 153 25.30 -9.11 -7.77
C GLU A 153 24.96 -10.44 -7.09
N GLU A 154 24.64 -10.42 -5.79
CA GLU A 154 24.17 -11.59 -5.04
C GLU A 154 22.91 -12.19 -5.67
N MET A 155 21.94 -11.36 -6.06
CA MET A 155 20.73 -11.83 -6.76
C MET A 155 21.06 -12.52 -8.09
N GLN A 156 22.00 -12.00 -8.87
CA GLN A 156 22.41 -12.62 -10.13
C GLN A 156 23.12 -13.96 -9.89
N GLU A 157 23.94 -14.06 -8.84
CA GLU A 157 24.59 -15.30 -8.42
C GLU A 157 23.57 -16.36 -7.99
N PHE A 158 22.50 -16.00 -7.28
CA PHE A 158 21.42 -16.93 -6.91
C PHE A 158 20.67 -17.47 -8.12
N LYS A 159 20.42 -16.61 -9.11
CA LYS A 159 19.79 -17.04 -10.37
C LYS A 159 20.66 -18.04 -11.12
N ASN A 160 21.96 -17.81 -11.13
CA ASN A 160 22.92 -18.69 -11.80
C ASN A 160 23.11 -20.03 -11.04
N SER A 161 23.13 -19.99 -9.71
CA SER A 161 23.37 -21.16 -8.85
C SER A 161 22.11 -21.97 -8.48
N LYS A 162 20.91 -21.42 -8.73
CA LYS A 162 19.60 -22.00 -8.34
C LYS A 162 19.47 -22.31 -6.83
N ARG A 163 20.27 -21.69 -5.97
CA ARG A 163 20.20 -21.85 -4.51
C ARG A 163 20.12 -20.47 -3.84
N ILE A 164 19.24 -20.36 -2.84
CA ILE A 164 19.18 -19.21 -1.93
C ILE A 164 19.95 -19.60 -0.66
N PRO A 165 21.03 -18.87 -0.31
CA PRO A 165 21.78 -19.10 0.93
C PRO A 165 20.93 -18.99 2.21
N GLU A 166 21.25 -19.78 3.22
CA GLU A 166 20.50 -19.80 4.50
C GLU A 166 20.64 -18.50 5.30
N ASP A 167 21.77 -17.81 5.21
CA ASP A 167 22.04 -16.53 5.89
C ASP A 167 21.11 -15.41 5.42
N ILE A 168 20.64 -15.44 4.17
CA ILE A 168 19.64 -14.49 3.68
C ILE A 168 18.26 -14.75 4.30
N LYS A 169 17.90 -16.02 4.53
CA LYS A 169 16.65 -16.36 5.24
C LYS A 169 16.70 -15.85 6.68
N GLU A 170 17.86 -15.85 7.31
CA GLU A 170 18.06 -15.28 8.64
C GLU A 170 18.03 -13.75 8.62
N LYS A 171 18.67 -13.09 7.64
CA LYS A 171 18.60 -11.63 7.47
C LYS A 171 17.16 -11.13 7.31
N ILE A 172 16.33 -11.83 6.54
CA ILE A 172 14.89 -11.51 6.38
C ILE A 172 14.16 -11.58 7.73
N LYS A 173 14.45 -12.57 8.57
CA LYS A 173 13.84 -12.70 9.91
C LYS A 173 14.36 -11.65 10.88
N SER A 174 15.65 -11.32 10.84
CA SER A 174 16.29 -10.38 11.78
C SER A 174 15.92 -8.91 11.54
N ASN A 175 15.54 -8.55 10.31
CA ASN A 175 15.13 -7.19 9.95
C ASN A 175 13.65 -6.89 10.27
N ASN A 176 12.96 -7.82 10.94
CA ASN A 176 11.53 -7.73 11.25
C ASN A 176 11.35 -7.69 12.79
N PRO A 177 11.23 -6.50 13.41
CA PRO A 177 11.04 -6.36 14.86
C PRO A 177 9.67 -6.83 15.35
#